data_AF-A0A969T6K0-F1
#
_entry.id   AF-A0A969T6K0-F1
#
_cell.length_a   1.000
_cell.length_b   1.000
_cell.length_c   1.000
_cell.angle_alpha   90.00
_cell.angle_beta   90.00
_cell.angle_gamma   90.00
#
_symmetry.space_group_name_H-M   'P 1'
#
loop_
_entity.id
_entity.type
_entity.pdbx_description
1 polymer ?
#
loop_
_entity_poly.entity_id
_entity_poly.type
_entity_poly.pdbx_seq_one_letter_code
_entity_poly.pdbx_strand_id
1 'polypeptide(L)' 'MRISYFFRKRSSVYHSIENLFHAIIEKIEGYETEKHEAQWQSKGLINRIKIGFNFSRQQADINHITGDIHFVALF' A
#
# COMPACT_ATOMS: atom_id res chain seq x y z
N MET A 1 -15.69 -7.57 -6.54
CA MET A 1 -14.93 -6.31 -6.47
C MET A 1 -13.64 -6.59 -5.73
N ARG A 2 -12.51 -6.28 -6.34
CA ARG A 2 -11.18 -6.51 -5.79
C ARG A 2 -10.65 -5.23 -5.15
N ILE A 3 -10.04 -5.37 -3.98
CA ILE A 3 -9.48 -4.28 -3.21
C ILE A 3 -7.98 -4.53 -3.02
N SER A 4 -7.15 -3.63 -3.55
CA SER A 4 -5.70 -3.64 -3.32
C SER A 4 -5.36 -2.66 -2.19
N TYR A 5 -4.68 -3.16 -1.16
CA TYR A 5 -4.18 -2.36 -0.05
C TYR A 5 -2.69 -2.09 -0.24
N PHE A 6 -2.34 -0.83 -0.44
CA PHE A 6 -0.97 -0.39 -0.65
C PHE A 6 -0.38 0.19 0.63
N PHE A 7 0.65 -0.47 1.13
CA PHE A 7 1.38 -0.09 2.34
C PHE A 7 2.75 0.48 1.98
N ARG A 8 3.15 1.53 2.70
CA ARG A 8 4.54 1.99 2.67
C ARG A 8 5.48 0.90 3.16
N LYS A 9 6.76 1.01 2.81
CA LYS A 9 7.79 0.14 3.38
C LYS A 9 7.87 0.36 4.88
N ARG A 10 7.84 -0.71 5.67
CA ARG A 10 7.95 -0.61 7.13
C ARG A 10 9.23 0.12 7.54
N SER A 11 9.11 0.92 8.59
CA SER A 11 10.24 1.61 9.22
C SER A 11 10.45 1.01 10.61
N SER A 12 11.71 0.78 10.99
CA SER A 12 12.08 0.23 12.29
C SER A 12 11.78 1.16 13.47
N VAL A 13 11.48 2.44 13.20
CA VAL A 13 11.31 3.47 14.24
C VAL A 13 9.85 3.66 14.64
N TYR A 14 8.89 3.21 13.82
CA TYR A 14 7.47 3.45 14.05
C TYR A 14 6.75 2.12 14.35
N HIS A 15 6.02 2.07 15.44
CA HIS A 15 5.08 0.98 15.72
C HIS A 15 3.87 1.13 14.80
N SER A 16 3.93 0.39 13.70
CA SER A 16 3.17 0.64 12.49
C SER A 16 1.67 0.29 12.64
N ILE A 17 0.80 1.29 12.40
CA ILE A 17 -0.67 1.14 12.27
C ILE A 17 -1.08 0.06 11.25
N GLU A 18 -0.15 -0.30 10.37
CA GLU A 18 -0.22 -1.38 9.40
C GLU A 18 -0.61 -2.72 10.04
N ASN A 19 -0.19 -3.01 11.28
CA ASN A 19 -0.63 -4.22 11.98
C ASN A 19 -2.13 -4.21 12.30
N LEU A 20 -2.69 -3.06 12.65
CA LEU A 20 -4.13 -2.90 12.85
C LEU A 20 -4.88 -3.10 11.52
N PHE A 21 -4.38 -2.50 10.44
CA PHE A 21 -4.93 -2.71 9.11
C PHE A 21 -4.91 -4.18 8.70
N HIS A 22 -3.82 -4.91 8.96
CA HIS A 22 -3.75 -6.35 8.67
C HIS A 22 -4.85 -7.13 9.40
N ALA A 23 -5.07 -6.84 10.68
CA ALA A 23 -6.12 -7.50 11.47
C ALA A 23 -7.53 -7.19 10.94
N ILE A 24 -7.78 -5.96 10.47
CA ILE A 24 -9.07 -5.57 9.89
C ILE A 24 -9.27 -6.25 8.54
N ILE A 25 -8.29 -6.20 7.64
CA ILE A 25 -8.38 -6.75 6.28
C ILE A 25 -8.66 -8.25 6.32
N GLU A 26 -8.04 -8.98 7.24
CA GLU A 26 -8.25 -10.42 7.42
C GLU A 26 -9.66 -10.80 7.88
N LYS A 27 -10.47 -9.83 8.29
CA LYS A 27 -11.87 -10.01 8.70
C LYS A 27 -12.88 -9.46 7.69
N ILE A 28 -12.41 -8.88 6.58
CA ILE A 28 -13.30 -8.40 5.52
C ILE A 28 -13.78 -9.61 4.71
N GLU A 29 -15.09 -9.80 4.69
CA GLU A 29 -15.76 -10.83 3.88
C GLU A 29 -16.48 -10.18 2.69
N GLY A 30 -16.73 -10.96 1.64
CA GLY A 30 -17.47 -10.51 0.45
C GLY A 30 -16.65 -9.73 -0.60
N TYR A 31 -15.34 -9.56 -0.36
CA TYR A 31 -14.42 -8.91 -1.29
C TYR A 31 -13.12 -9.69 -1.45
N GLU A 32 -12.54 -9.67 -2.65
CA GLU A 32 -11.19 -10.19 -2.88
C GLU A 32 -10.17 -9.12 -2.46
N THR A 33 -9.37 -9.41 -1.45
CA THR A 33 -8.41 -8.43 -0.90
C THR A 33 -6.97 -8.86 -1.14
N GLU A 34 -6.15 -7.95 -1.63
CA GLU A 34 -4.70 -8.15 -1.79
C GLU A 34 -3.92 -7.11 -1.00
N LYS A 35 -2.81 -7.51 -0.40
CA LYS A 35 -1.92 -6.64 0.38
C LYS A 35 -0.60 -6.49 -0.37
N HIS A 36 -0.20 -5.26 -0.66
CA HIS A 36 1.06 -4.97 -1.32
C HIS A 36 1.89 -3.98 -0.50
N GLU A 37 3.17 -4.27 -0.28
CA GLU A 37 4.09 -3.40 0.45
C GLU A 37 5.13 -2.81 -0.50
N ALA A 38 5.44 -1.52 -0.31
CA ALA A 38 6.41 -0.82 -1.13
C ALA A 38 7.81 -1.41 -0.95
N GLN A 39 8.50 -1.69 -2.06
CA GLN A 39 9.84 -2.26 -2.01
C GLN A 39 10.90 -1.24 -1.56
N TRP A 40 10.61 0.06 -1.66
CA TRP A 40 11.50 1.16 -1.29
C TRP A 40 10.86 2.08 -0.26
N GLN A 41 11.71 2.77 0.51
CA GLN A 41 11.27 3.86 1.38
C GLN A 41 10.79 5.04 0.53
N SER A 42 9.77 5.77 1.00
CA SER A 42 9.18 6.96 0.35
C SER A 42 10.11 8.20 0.40
N LYS A 43 11.40 8.01 0.17
CA LYS A 43 12.46 9.02 0.31
C LYS A 43 13.09 9.35 -1.04
N GLY A 44 13.07 10.63 -1.38
CA GLY A 44 13.60 11.14 -2.65
C GLY A 44 12.71 10.82 -3.85
N LEU A 45 12.88 11.57 -4.94
CA LEU A 45 12.00 11.49 -6.11
C LEU A 45 12.07 10.14 -6.83
N ILE A 46 13.27 9.59 -7.01
CA ILE A 46 13.49 8.34 -7.76
C ILE A 46 12.77 7.17 -7.10
N ASN A 47 12.86 7.02 -5.78
CA ASN A 47 12.18 5.94 -5.08
C ASN A 47 10.66 6.09 -5.15
N ARG A 48 10.13 7.31 -5.03
CA ARG A 48 8.68 7.57 -5.16
C ARG A 48 8.17 7.19 -6.55
N ILE A 49 8.90 7.55 -7.61
CA ILE A 49 8.56 7.13 -8.97
C ILE A 49 8.58 5.60 -9.10
N LYS A 50 9.62 4.93 -8.58
CA LYS A 50 9.71 3.46 -8.59
C LYS A 50 8.55 2.79 -7.84
N ILE A 51 8.15 3.36 -6.70
CA ILE A 51 6.99 2.88 -5.93
C ILE A 51 5.71 3.04 -6.75
N GLY A 52 5.49 4.21 -7.34
CA GLY A 52 4.33 4.48 -8.21
C GLY A 52 4.22 3.47 -9.36
N PHE A 53 5.31 3.29 -10.13
CA PHE A 53 5.34 2.32 -11.22
C PHE A 53 5.22 0.85 -10.77
N ASN A 54 5.68 0.51 -9.56
CA ASN A 54 5.51 -0.84 -9.02
C ASN A 54 4.03 -1.12 -8.73
N PHE A 55 3.35 -0.17 -8.09
CA PHE A 55 1.95 -0.30 -7.68
C PHE A 55 0.94 -0.07 -8.80
N SER A 56 1.29 0.67 -9.87
CA SER A 56 0.40 0.78 -11.04
C SER A 56 0.12 -0.56 -11.72
N ARG A 57 1.03 -1.54 -11.57
CA ARG A 57 0.86 -2.92 -12.06
C ARG A 57 -0.02 -3.78 -11.15
N GLN A 58 -0.42 -3.29 -9.99
CA GLN A 58 -1.14 -4.01 -8.94
C GLN A 58 -2.51 -3.38 -8.62
N GLN A 59 -2.95 -2.42 -9.45
CA GLN A 59 -4.23 -1.74 -9.28
C GLN A 59 -5.40 -2.72 -9.26
N ALA A 60 -6.45 -2.37 -8.52
CA ALA A 60 -7.73 -3.07 -8.45
C ALA A 60 -8.90 -2.09 -8.63
N ASP A 61 -10.14 -2.59 -8.46
CA ASP A 61 -11.34 -1.75 -8.52
C ASP A 61 -11.29 -0.63 -7.47
N ILE A 62 -10.72 -0.94 -6.30
CA ILE A 62 -10.43 0.03 -5.24
C ILE A 62 -8.98 -0.16 -4.79
N ASN A 63 -8.21 0.94 -4.81
CA ASN A 63 -6.87 0.99 -4.24
C ASN A 63 -6.92 1.75 -2.91
N HIS A 64 -6.78 1.05 -1.79
CA HIS A 64 -6.64 1.69 -0.49
C HIS A 64 -5.16 1.94 -0.20
N ILE A 65 -4.76 3.21 -0.23
CA ILE A 65 -3.39 3.64 -0.01
C ILE A 65 -3.24 4.12 1.43
N THR A 66 -2.13 3.77 2.09
CA THR A 66 -1.85 4.15 3.48
C THR A 66 -0.44 4.73 3.65
N GLY A 67 -0.21 5.50 4.70
CA GLY A 67 1.12 6.04 5.03
C GLY A 67 1.57 7.17 4.09
N ASP A 68 2.87 7.40 3.96
CA ASP A 68 3.43 8.54 3.22
C ASP A 68 3.61 8.28 1.71
N ILE A 69 2.83 7.36 1.14
CA ILE A 69 2.88 6.94 -0.27
C ILE A 69 1.63 7.33 -1.07
N HIS A 70 0.82 8.27 -0.57
CA HIS A 70 -0.42 8.72 -1.24
C HIS A 70 -0.23 9.17 -2.71
N PHE A 71 0.97 9.61 -3.10
CA PHE A 71 1.28 9.97 -4.49
C PHE A 71 1.10 8.82 -5.48
N VAL A 72 1.04 7.57 -5.00
CA VAL A 72 0.76 6.39 -5.82
C VAL A 72 -0.59 6.49 -6.51
N ALA A 73 -1.55 7.24 -5.95
CA ALA A 73 -2.86 7.45 -6.58
C ALA A 73 -2.79 8.09 -7.98
N LEU A 74 -1.65 8.68 -8.34
CA LEU A 74 -1.42 9.32 -9.64
C LEU A 74 -0.87 8.36 -10.71
N PHE A 75 -0.58 7.10 -10.36
CA PHE A 75 0.05 6.09 -11.21
C PHE A 75 -0.93 4.95 -11.48
#